data_AF-A0A0C9U479-F1
#
_entry.id   AF-A0A0C9U479-F1
#
_cell.length_a   1.000
_cell.length_b   1.000
_cell.length_c   1.000
_cell.angle_alpha   90.00
_cell.angle_beta   90.00
_cell.angle_gamma   90.00
#
_symmetry.space_group_name_H-M   'P 1'
#
loop_
_entity.id
_entity.type
_entity.pdbx_description
1 polymer ?
#
loop_
_entity_poly.entity_id
_entity_poly.type
_entity_poly.pdbx_seq_one_letter_code
_entity_poly.pdbx_strand_id
1 'polypeptide(L)' 'IGHDESRYEDPYTFHRSRFLTPEGNLNDDDIRYIYGFGRRICPGRSLAAASLWIAIAPILAVFQI' A
#
# COMPACT_ATOMS: atom_id res chain seq x y z
N ILE A 1 13.42 2.57 2.97
CA ILE A 1 12.33 2.92 2.03
C ILE A 1 11.02 3.12 2.78
N GLY A 2 10.41 2.08 3.36
CA GLY A 2 9.12 2.22 4.06
C GLY A 2 9.13 3.12 5.30
N HIS A 3 10.27 3.25 5.98
CA HIS A 3 10.46 4.16 7.10
C HIS A 3 11.51 5.25 6.82
N ASP A 4 11.72 5.59 5.54
CA ASP A 4 12.71 6.60 5.16
C ASP A 4 12.16 8.01 5.40
N GLU A 5 12.76 8.75 6.34
CA GLU A 5 12.37 10.11 6.70
C GLU A 5 12.51 11.12 5.55
N SER A 6 13.37 10.83 4.56
CA SER A 6 13.49 11.68 3.35
C SER A 6 12.32 11.51 2.38
N ARG A 7 11.55 10.42 2.51
CA ARG A 7 10.40 10.09 1.66
C ARG A 7 9.08 10.32 2.37
N TYR A 8 9.00 9.98 3.65
CA TYR A 8 7.78 10.00 4.43
C TYR A 8 7.95 10.86 5.67
N GLU A 9 7.09 11.87 5.81
CA GLU A 9 6.91 12.57 7.08
C GLU A 9 6.31 11.60 8.12
N ASP A 10 6.85 11.60 9.34
CA ASP A 10 6.53 10.68 10.43
C ASP A 10 6.42 9.20 9.98
N PRO A 11 7.53 8.59 9.51
CA PRO A 11 7.50 7.28 8.87
C PRO A 11 7.06 6.13 9.79
N TYR A 12 7.12 6.33 11.10
CA TYR A 12 6.75 5.33 12.10
C TYR A 12 5.26 5.41 12.49
N THR A 13 4.57 6.45 12.04
CA THR A 13 3.14 6.65 12.31
C THR A 13 2.30 6.01 11.20
N PHE A 14 1.30 5.22 11.60
CA PHE A 14 0.29 4.71 10.66
C PHE A 14 -0.60 5.85 10.16
N HIS A 15 -0.27 6.38 8.99
CA HIS A 15 -0.95 7.55 8.40
C HIS A 15 -1.47 7.22 7.01
N ARG A 16 -2.76 6.90 6.88
CA ARG A 16 -3.38 6.49 5.61
C ARG A 16 -3.39 7.60 4.55
N SER A 17 -3.55 8.85 4.97
CA SER A 17 -3.61 10.01 4.07
C SER A 17 -2.31 10.29 3.33
N ARG A 18 -1.17 9.69 3.70
CA ARG A 18 0.08 9.83 2.91
C ARG A 18 -0.02 9.25 1.50
N PHE A 19 -1.03 8.44 1.23
CA PHE A 19 -1.27 7.82 -0.09
C PHE A 19 -2.39 8.51 -0.87
N LEU A 20 -2.90 9.65 -0.39
CA LEU A 20 -4.00 10.39 -1.00
C LEU A 20 -3.56 11.81 -1.40
N THR A 21 -4.13 12.34 -2.49
CA THR A 21 -4.06 13.76 -2.84
C THR A 21 -5.05 14.58 -1.98
N PRO A 22 -4.93 15.91 -1.92
CA PRO A 22 -5.89 16.75 -1.21
C PRO A 22 -7.35 16.56 -1.67
N GLU A 23 -7.55 16.15 -2.92
CA GLU A 23 -8.87 15.86 -3.52
C GLU A 23 -9.38 14.46 -3.19
N GLY A 24 -8.60 13.63 -2.48
CA GLY A 24 -8.98 12.28 -2.06
C GLY A 24 -8.68 11.18 -3.09
N ASN A 25 -7.98 11.49 -4.18
CA ASN A 25 -7.52 10.49 -5.16
C ASN A 25 -6.25 9.79 -4.65
N LEU A 26 -5.92 8.63 -5.20
CA LEU A 26 -4.61 8.01 -4.95
C LEU A 26 -3.50 8.90 -5.53
N ASN A 27 -2.40 9.05 -4.80
CA ASN A 27 -1.20 9.70 -5.32
C ASN A 27 -0.29 8.72 -6.09
N ASP A 28 0.87 9.20 -6.53
CA ASP A 28 1.82 8.41 -7.34
C ASP A 28 2.65 7.41 -6.53
N ASP A 29 2.41 7.29 -5.22
CA ASP A 29 3.12 6.31 -4.39
C ASP A 29 2.48 4.93 -4.49
N ASP A 30 2.98 4.14 -5.44
CA ASP A 30 2.48 2.80 -5.73
C ASP A 30 3.05 1.69 -4.83
N ILE A 31 3.86 2.05 -3.82
CA ILE A 31 4.48 1.17 -2.82
C ILE A 31 5.15 -0.10 -3.38
N ARG A 32 5.51 -0.15 -4.68
CA ARG A 32 6.00 -1.38 -5.33
C ARG A 32 7.24 -1.98 -4.67
N TYR A 33 8.02 -1.16 -3.96
CA TYR A 33 9.20 -1.59 -3.22
C TYR A 33 8.93 -2.70 -2.20
N ILE A 34 7.69 -2.85 -1.71
CA ILE A 34 7.33 -3.92 -0.75
C ILE A 34 7.52 -5.32 -1.36
N TYR A 35 7.50 -5.42 -2.69
CA TYR A 35 7.70 -6.67 -3.42
C TYR A 35 9.17 -6.94 -3.76
N GLY A 36 10.10 -6.07 -3.35
CA GLY A 36 11.51 -6.13 -3.72
C GLY A 36 11.79 -5.55 -5.12
N PHE A 37 12.95 -5.87 -5.69
CA PHE A 37 13.48 -5.20 -6.87
C PHE A 37 14.16 -6.14 -7.88
N GLY A 38 14.25 -5.69 -9.12
CA GLY A 38 15.05 -6.31 -10.18
C GLY A 38 14.62 -7.73 -10.54
N ARG A 39 15.60 -8.56 -10.92
CA ARG A 39 15.38 -9.95 -11.38
C ARG A 39 14.80 -10.90 -10.31
N ARG A 40 14.77 -10.47 -9.05
CA ARG A 40 14.26 -11.25 -7.91
C ARG A 40 13.04 -10.58 -7.25
N ILE A 41 12.42 -9.61 -7.91
CA ILE A 41 11.13 -9.05 -7.45
C ILE A 41 10.11 -10.18 -7.28
N CYS A 42 9.24 -10.04 -6.28
CA CYS A 42 8.24 -11.06 -5.96
C CYS A 42 7.46 -11.48 -7.22
N PRO A 43 7.56 -12.77 -7.63
CA PRO A 43 6.86 -13.26 -8.82
C PRO A 43 5.35 -13.27 -8.59
N GLY A 44 4.89 -13.40 -7.35
CA GLY A 44 3.48 -13.42 -6.96
C GLY A 44 2.85 -12.04 -6.70
N ARG A 45 3.56 -10.91 -6.92
CA ARG A 45 3.07 -9.57 -6.54
C ARG A 45 1.68 -9.22 -7.08
N SER A 46 1.38 -9.61 -8.33
CA SER A 46 0.08 -9.33 -8.94
C SER A 46 -1.04 -10.15 -8.29
N LEU A 47 -0.76 -11.43 -8.00
CA LEU A 47 -1.69 -12.29 -7.27
C LEU A 47 -1.89 -11.76 -5.84
N ALA A 48 -0.81 -11.43 -5.13
CA ALA A 48 -0.86 -10.90 -3.78
C ALA A 48 -1.71 -9.62 -3.68
N ALA A 49 -1.50 -8.66 -4.59
CA ALA A 49 -2.29 -7.43 -4.64
C ALA A 49 -3.79 -7.71 -4.88
N ALA A 50 -4.11 -8.57 -5.86
CA ALA A 50 -5.49 -8.92 -6.18
C ALA A 50 -6.17 -9.70 -5.03
N SER A 51 -5.46 -10.66 -4.43
CA SER A 51 -5.96 -11.43 -3.28
C SER A 51 -6.22 -10.54 -2.07
N LEU A 52 -5.34 -9.57 -1.78
CA LEU A 52 -5.53 -8.65 -0.66
C LEU A 52 -6.77 -7.77 -0.86
N TRP A 53 -6.97 -7.25 -2.07
CA TRP A 53 -8.16 -6.45 -2.40
C TRP A 53 -9.45 -7.25 -2.23
N ILE A 54 -9.51 -8.45 -2.82
CA ILE A 54 -10.68 -9.32 -2.77
C ILE A 54 -10.92 -9.86 -1.36
N ALA A 55 -9.90 -9.97 -0.50
CA ALA A 55 -10.09 -10.32 0.89
C ALA A 55 -10.65 -9.14 1.70
N ILE A 56 -9.99 -7.98 1.66
CA ILE A 56 -10.31 -6.85 2.55
C ILE A 56 -11.65 -6.20 2.21
N ALA A 57 -11.92 -5.91 0.94
CA ALA A 57 -13.11 -5.17 0.53
C ALA A 57 -14.44 -5.82 1.00
N PRO A 58 -14.69 -7.13 0.77
CA PRO A 58 -15.91 -7.77 1.25
C PRO A 58 -15.93 -7.96 2.76
N ILE A 59 -14.77 -8.19 3.41
CA ILE A 59 -14.72 -8.26 4.88
C ILE A 59 -15.24 -6.95 5.48
N LEU A 60 -14.76 -5.80 5.01
CA LEU A 60 -15.21 -4.49 5.49
C LEU A 60 -16.65 -4.15 5.06
N ALA A 61 -17.15 -4.75 3.98
CA ALA A 61 -18.53 -4.55 3.54
C ALA A 61 -19.54 -5.32 4.41
N VAL A 62 -19.16 -6.49 4.92
CA VAL A 62 -20.06 -7.39 5.68
C VAL A 62 -19.94 -7.18 7.19
N PHE A 63 -18.74 -6.91 7.69
CA PHE A 63 -18.48 -6.79 9.12
C PHE A 63 -18.25 -5.33 9.53
N GLN A 64 -18.73 -4.97 10.72
CA GLN A 64 -18.38 -3.71 11.39
C GLN A 64 -17.20 -4.01 12.33
N ILE A 65 -16.00 -3.65 11.90
CA ILE A 65 -14.72 -3.86 12.59
C ILE A 65 -13.81 -2.64 12.46
#